data_AF-A0A972RT02-F1
#
_entry.id   AF-A0A972RT02-F1
#
_cell.length_a   1.000
_cell.length_b   1.000
_cell.length_c   1.000
_cell.angle_alpha   90.00
_cell.angle_beta   90.00
_cell.angle_gamma   90.00
#
_symmetry.space_group_name_H-M   'P 1'
#
loop_
_entity.id
_entity.type
_entity.pdbx_description
1 polymer ?
#
loop_
_entity_poly.entity_id
_entity_poly.type
_entity_poly.pdbx_seq_one_letter_code
_entity_poly.pdbx_strand_id
1 'polypeptide(L)'
;MNHGDVLFEPNLPARHRKARWGLWLFQAATLVGIVVLMALLYNIINNTMGIAAIEYRIYPGALGLDLETLPQQPKARLIEILETYLSPAVLRTLEREKPLSERTRENLATLVLERVFRPKVVTTWPLTTSLLHTEAIIQFTHQHYPRAELRWMVWFNSRFLTRPQSSDPIRAGVRTAILGSLWLVAITAITALPLGVAAAIYLEEYARKDRWINRVIQVNINNLAGVPSIIYGILGLAIFVRALEPITSGAVFGAVPEGVTASGR
;
A
#
# COMPACT_ATOMS: atom_id res chain seq x y z
N MET A 1 60.66 -19.48 44.15
CA MET A 1 60.07 -20.25 43.05
C MET A 1 58.86 -21.01 43.58
N ASN A 2 57.64 -20.57 43.26
CA ASN A 2 56.49 -21.46 43.07
C ASN A 2 55.35 -20.65 42.41
N HIS A 3 55.23 -20.75 41.09
CA HIS A 3 54.05 -20.32 40.36
C HIS A 3 53.10 -21.51 40.29
N GLY A 4 51.96 -21.43 40.97
CA GLY A 4 50.92 -22.45 40.94
C GLY A 4 50.18 -22.43 39.60
N ASP A 5 50.36 -23.48 38.82
CA ASP A 5 49.59 -23.79 37.63
C ASP A 5 48.13 -24.08 38.00
N VAL A 6 47.24 -23.13 37.72
CA VAL A 6 45.79 -23.36 37.78
C VAL A 6 45.41 -24.25 36.59
N LEU A 7 45.28 -25.54 36.84
CA LEU A 7 44.87 -26.54 35.85
C LEU A 7 43.46 -26.22 35.32
N PHE A 8 43.36 -25.86 34.03
CA PHE A 8 42.10 -25.78 33.32
C PHE A 8 41.47 -27.18 33.25
N GLU A 9 40.42 -27.46 34.04
CA GLU A 9 39.63 -28.68 33.85
C GLU A 9 38.74 -28.55 32.58
N PRO A 10 39.02 -29.31 31.51
CA PRO A 10 38.28 -29.19 30.27
C PRO A 10 36.97 -29.97 30.40
N ASN A 11 35.90 -29.32 30.87
CA ASN A 11 34.57 -29.92 30.95
C ASN A 11 33.89 -29.97 29.56
N LEU A 12 34.54 -30.67 28.63
CA LEU A 12 34.16 -30.85 27.21
C LEU A 12 32.78 -31.50 27.00
N PRO A 13 32.35 -32.52 27.80
CA PRO A 13 31.04 -33.15 27.61
C PRO A 13 29.87 -32.21 27.92
N ALA A 14 30.01 -31.39 28.96
CA ALA A 14 28.99 -30.41 29.35
C ALA A 14 28.84 -29.30 28.29
N ARG A 15 29.95 -28.85 27.69
CA ARG A 15 29.96 -27.90 26.58
C ARG A 15 29.34 -28.48 25.31
N HIS A 16 29.66 -29.73 24.97
CA HIS A 16 29.04 -30.44 23.84
C HIS A 16 27.53 -30.62 24.00
N ARG A 17 27.05 -30.89 25.23
CA ARG A 17 25.60 -30.97 25.49
C ARG A 17 24.93 -29.61 25.34
N LYS A 18 25.48 -28.55 25.94
CA LYS A 18 24.95 -27.18 25.78
C LYS A 18 24.98 -26.70 24.33
N ALA A 19 26.04 -26.98 23.59
CA ALA A 19 26.16 -26.65 22.17
C ALA A 19 25.12 -27.41 21.32
N ARG A 20 24.89 -28.70 21.59
CA ARG A 20 23.83 -29.47 20.90
C ARG A 20 22.42 -28.94 21.20
N TRP A 21 22.14 -28.55 22.44
CA TRP A 21 20.87 -27.90 22.79
C TRP A 21 20.70 -26.54 22.10
N GLY A 22 21.75 -25.72 22.06
CA GLY A 22 21.74 -24.44 21.33
C GLY A 22 21.53 -24.63 19.83
N LEU A 23 22.18 -25.62 19.22
CA LEU A 23 22.01 -25.96 17.81
C LEU A 23 20.60 -26.46 17.52
N TRP A 24 20.04 -27.32 18.38
CA TRP A 24 18.68 -27.81 18.24
C TRP A 24 17.66 -26.68 18.36
N LEU A 25 17.84 -25.78 19.33
CA LEU A 25 16.99 -24.59 19.49
C LEU A 25 17.05 -23.69 18.26
N PHE A 26 18.25 -23.45 17.73
CA PHE A 26 18.44 -22.67 16.51
C PHE A 26 17.75 -23.33 15.31
N GLN A 27 17.95 -24.63 15.08
CA GLN A 27 17.31 -25.37 13.98
C GLN A 27 15.79 -25.39 14.11
N ALA A 28 15.26 -25.58 15.33
CA ALA A 28 13.83 -25.51 15.61
C ALA A 28 13.28 -24.10 15.30
N ALA A 29 13.98 -23.04 15.73
CA ALA A 29 13.60 -21.67 15.43
C ALA A 29 13.61 -21.38 13.92
N THR A 30 14.62 -21.88 13.19
CA THR A 30 14.68 -21.76 11.72
C THR A 30 13.53 -22.52 11.05
N LEU A 31 13.21 -23.74 11.49
CA LEU A 31 12.11 -24.53 10.96
C LEU A 31 10.76 -23.83 11.18
N VAL A 32 10.52 -23.33 12.38
CA VAL A 32 9.33 -22.52 12.70
C VAL A 32 9.27 -21.29 11.80
N GLY A 33 10.39 -20.58 11.63
CA GLY A 33 10.49 -19.44 10.73
C GLY A 33 10.11 -19.79 9.28
N ILE A 34 10.62 -20.90 8.75
CA ILE A 34 10.30 -21.39 7.41
C ILE A 34 8.81 -21.72 7.29
N VAL A 35 8.22 -22.42 8.27
CA VAL A 35 6.78 -22.75 8.28
C VAL A 35 5.92 -21.49 8.30
N VAL A 36 6.27 -20.50 9.12
CA VAL A 36 5.55 -19.22 9.18
C VAL A 36 5.67 -18.47 7.86
N LEU A 37 6.85 -18.42 7.25
CA LEU A 37 7.06 -17.78 5.95
C LEU A 37 6.26 -18.48 4.84
N MET A 38 6.20 -19.82 4.84
CA MET A 38 5.38 -20.57 3.91
C MET A 38 3.88 -20.28 4.10
N ALA A 39 3.41 -20.21 5.35
CA ALA A 39 2.03 -19.86 5.64
C ALA A 39 1.67 -18.44 5.19
N LEU A 40 2.58 -17.48 5.39
CA LEU A 40 2.42 -16.10 4.90
C LEU A 40 2.39 -16.06 3.37
N LEU A 41 3.31 -16.76 2.70
CA LEU A 41 3.34 -16.81 1.25
C LEU A 41 2.07 -17.44 0.67
N TYR A 42 1.59 -18.53 1.29
CA TYR A 42 0.32 -19.14 0.95
C TYR A 42 -0.84 -18.14 1.11
N ASN A 43 -0.90 -17.40 2.22
CA ASN A 43 -1.95 -16.41 2.45
C ASN A 43 -1.94 -15.30 1.38
N ILE A 44 -0.74 -14.80 1.02
CA ILE A 44 -0.56 -13.80 -0.03
C ILE A 44 -1.04 -14.33 -1.38
N ILE A 45 -0.57 -15.50 -1.80
CA ILE A 45 -0.97 -16.10 -3.08
C ILE A 45 -2.48 -16.36 -3.08
N ASN A 46 -3.01 -16.89 -1.98
CA ASN A 46 -4.43 -17.21 -1.86
C ASN A 46 -5.33 -15.97 -1.97
N ASN A 47 -4.90 -14.83 -1.43
CA ASN A 47 -5.71 -13.61 -1.40
C ASN A 47 -5.46 -12.68 -2.61
N THR A 48 -4.42 -12.91 -3.40
CA THR A 48 -4.07 -12.05 -4.55
C THR A 48 -4.73 -12.49 -5.87
N MET A 49 -5.30 -13.68 -5.93
CA MET A 49 -5.99 -14.19 -7.11
C MET A 49 -7.18 -15.07 -6.74
N GLY A 50 -8.15 -15.17 -7.64
CA GLY A 50 -9.35 -15.99 -7.45
C GLY A 50 -10.51 -15.51 -8.32
N ILE A 51 -11.71 -15.99 -8.02
CA ILE A 51 -12.93 -15.61 -8.74
C ILE A 51 -13.54 -14.36 -8.10
N ALA A 52 -14.02 -13.44 -8.92
CA ALA A 52 -14.81 -12.29 -8.52
C ALA A 52 -16.15 -12.29 -9.25
N ALA A 53 -17.23 -11.98 -8.53
CA ALA A 53 -18.54 -11.71 -9.13
C ALA A 53 -18.62 -10.23 -9.48
N ILE A 54 -18.75 -9.94 -10.77
CA ILE A 54 -18.79 -8.58 -11.31
C ILE A 54 -20.17 -8.33 -11.90
N GLU A 55 -20.86 -7.32 -11.38
CA GLU A 55 -22.13 -6.86 -11.93
C GLU A 55 -21.88 -5.70 -12.89
N TYR A 56 -22.55 -5.73 -14.04
CA TYR A 56 -22.50 -4.68 -15.05
C TYR A 56 -23.85 -3.99 -15.16
N ARG A 57 -23.84 -2.69 -15.44
CA ARG A 57 -25.07 -1.96 -15.76
C ARG A 57 -25.69 -2.45 -17.08
N ILE A 58 -24.84 -2.73 -18.06
CA ILE A 58 -25.18 -3.29 -19.37
C ILE A 58 -24.22 -4.45 -19.61
N TYR A 59 -24.75 -5.63 -19.94
CA TYR A 59 -23.92 -6.81 -20.14
C TYR A 59 -23.06 -6.67 -21.41
N PRO A 60 -21.72 -6.77 -21.34
CA PRO A 60 -20.84 -6.60 -22.51
C PRO A 60 -21.15 -7.59 -23.64
N GLY A 61 -21.46 -8.85 -23.28
CA GLY A 61 -21.83 -9.88 -24.25
C GLY A 61 -23.12 -9.57 -25.02
N ALA A 62 -24.03 -8.78 -24.45
CA ALA A 62 -25.25 -8.35 -25.15
C ALA A 62 -24.96 -7.38 -26.31
N LEU A 63 -23.79 -6.74 -26.29
CA LEU A 63 -23.31 -5.85 -27.36
C LEU A 63 -22.35 -6.56 -28.33
N GLY A 64 -22.10 -7.86 -28.14
CA GLY A 64 -21.09 -8.61 -28.89
C GLY A 64 -19.66 -8.12 -28.62
N LEU A 65 -19.42 -7.52 -27.47
CA LEU A 65 -18.14 -6.93 -27.09
C LEU A 65 -17.45 -7.76 -26.02
N ASP A 66 -16.17 -8.04 -26.24
CA ASP A 66 -15.28 -8.56 -25.22
C ASP A 66 -14.46 -7.42 -24.60
N LEU A 67 -14.37 -7.40 -23.27
CA LEU A 67 -13.67 -6.37 -22.51
C LEU A 67 -12.17 -6.36 -22.78
N GLU A 68 -11.58 -7.51 -23.13
CA GLU A 68 -10.15 -7.61 -23.42
C GLU A 68 -9.78 -7.00 -24.78
N THR A 69 -10.68 -7.13 -25.75
CA THR A 69 -10.50 -6.58 -27.10
C THR A 69 -11.09 -5.18 -27.25
N LEU A 70 -11.74 -4.63 -26.22
CA LEU A 70 -12.35 -3.30 -26.24
C LEU A 70 -11.40 -2.18 -26.72
N PRO A 71 -10.12 -2.12 -26.30
CA PRO A 71 -9.17 -1.10 -26.80
C PRO A 71 -8.77 -1.28 -28.28
N GLN A 72 -9.03 -2.46 -28.84
CA GLN A 72 -8.73 -2.82 -30.23
C GLN A 72 -9.89 -2.52 -31.17
N GLN A 73 -11.09 -2.26 -30.62
CA GLN A 73 -12.27 -1.91 -31.40
C GLN A 73 -12.09 -0.61 -32.21
N PRO A 74 -12.77 -0.47 -33.36
CA PRO A 74 -12.75 0.76 -34.14
C PRO A 74 -13.23 1.96 -33.32
N LYS A 75 -12.60 3.13 -33.51
CA LYS A 75 -13.00 4.38 -32.82
C LYS A 75 -14.48 4.70 -33.02
N ALA A 76 -14.96 4.59 -34.26
CA ALA A 76 -16.34 4.88 -34.61
C ALA A 76 -17.34 4.05 -33.78
N ARG A 77 -17.06 2.75 -33.58
CA ARG A 77 -17.91 1.87 -32.79
C ARG A 77 -17.92 2.26 -31.31
N LEU A 78 -16.77 2.63 -30.75
CA LEU A 78 -16.69 3.11 -29.37
C LEU A 78 -17.47 4.41 -29.16
N ILE A 79 -17.42 5.33 -30.13
CA ILE A 79 -18.19 6.58 -30.10
C ILE A 79 -19.69 6.28 -30.19
N GLU A 80 -20.12 5.43 -31.11
CA GLU A 80 -21.52 5.01 -31.27
C GLU A 80 -22.09 4.44 -29.96
N ILE A 81 -21.34 3.60 -29.26
CA ILE A 81 -21.74 3.05 -27.95
C ILE A 81 -21.88 4.15 -26.91
N LEU A 82 -20.95 5.10 -26.86
CA LEU A 82 -21.02 6.23 -25.94
C LEU A 82 -22.25 7.09 -26.22
N GLU A 83 -22.52 7.42 -27.48
CA GLU A 83 -23.67 8.23 -27.88
C GLU A 83 -25.01 7.53 -27.60
N THR A 84 -25.06 6.20 -27.78
CA THR A 84 -26.27 5.40 -27.57
C THR A 84 -26.62 5.24 -26.08
N TYR A 85 -25.63 5.00 -25.23
CA TYR A 85 -25.85 4.59 -23.83
C TYR A 85 -25.56 5.67 -22.79
N LEU A 86 -24.97 6.80 -23.18
CA LEU A 86 -24.78 7.95 -22.29
C LEU A 86 -25.90 8.97 -22.44
N SER A 87 -26.19 9.68 -21.35
CA SER A 87 -27.16 10.77 -21.40
C SER A 87 -26.59 11.98 -22.15
N PRO A 88 -27.45 12.79 -22.82
CA PRO A 88 -27.00 13.99 -23.53
C PRO A 88 -26.26 15.01 -22.65
N ALA A 89 -26.56 15.05 -21.34
CA ALA A 89 -25.84 15.90 -20.39
C ALA A 89 -24.38 15.45 -20.18
N VAL A 90 -24.15 14.14 -20.10
CA VAL A 90 -22.81 13.57 -19.96
C VAL A 90 -22.02 13.75 -21.26
N LEU A 91 -22.63 13.50 -22.42
CA LEU A 91 -21.99 13.70 -23.72
C LEU A 91 -21.55 15.15 -23.92
N ARG A 92 -22.43 16.14 -23.64
CA ARG A 92 -22.07 17.56 -23.70
C ARG A 92 -20.90 17.93 -22.77
N THR A 93 -20.81 17.29 -21.60
CA THR A 93 -19.69 17.50 -20.67
C THR A 93 -18.40 16.92 -21.23
N LEU A 94 -18.44 15.71 -21.78
CA LEU A 94 -17.27 15.06 -22.38
C LEU A 94 -16.76 15.82 -23.60
N GLU A 95 -17.65 16.27 -24.49
CA GLU A 95 -17.33 17.07 -25.67
C GLU A 95 -16.70 18.43 -25.30
N ARG A 96 -17.20 19.07 -24.22
CA ARG A 96 -16.62 20.32 -23.71
C ARG A 96 -15.21 20.13 -23.14
N GLU A 97 -14.96 19.02 -22.45
CA GLU A 97 -13.63 18.73 -21.90
C GLU A 97 -12.63 18.36 -22.99
N LYS A 98 -13.01 17.45 -23.88
CA LYS A 98 -12.24 17.06 -25.07
C LYS A 98 -13.16 16.30 -26.05
N PRO A 99 -13.28 16.74 -27.31
CA PRO A 99 -14.14 16.09 -28.29
C PRO A 99 -13.88 14.59 -28.44
N LEU A 100 -14.92 13.77 -28.59
CA LEU A 100 -14.78 12.32 -28.68
C LEU A 100 -13.94 11.88 -29.90
N SER A 101 -14.01 12.64 -31.00
CA SER A 101 -13.23 12.41 -32.21
C SER A 101 -11.71 12.56 -32.00
N GLU A 102 -11.30 13.48 -31.12
CA GLU A 102 -9.90 13.78 -30.81
C GLU A 102 -9.30 12.86 -29.72
N ARG A 103 -10.13 12.02 -29.09
CA ARG A 103 -9.66 11.08 -28.07
C ARG A 103 -8.94 9.89 -28.69
N THR A 104 -7.97 9.36 -27.96
CA THR A 104 -7.30 8.10 -28.33
C THR A 104 -8.27 6.93 -28.15
N ARG A 105 -8.04 5.83 -28.87
CA ARG A 105 -8.91 4.65 -28.77
C ARG A 105 -8.97 4.11 -27.34
N GLU A 106 -7.83 4.11 -26.66
CA GLU A 106 -7.70 3.67 -25.27
C GLU A 106 -8.52 4.52 -24.30
N ASN A 107 -8.53 5.84 -24.50
CA ASN A 107 -9.34 6.74 -23.69
C ASN A 107 -10.84 6.50 -23.92
N LEU A 108 -11.26 6.31 -25.18
CA LEU A 108 -12.65 5.99 -25.52
C LEU A 108 -13.07 4.63 -24.95
N ALA A 109 -12.24 3.59 -25.09
CA ALA A 109 -12.51 2.27 -24.53
C ALA A 109 -12.61 2.32 -23.00
N THR A 110 -11.74 3.12 -22.37
CA THR A 110 -11.82 3.38 -20.92
C THR A 110 -13.17 4.00 -20.59
N LEU A 111 -13.58 5.10 -21.25
CA LEU A 111 -14.86 5.77 -21.01
C LEU A 111 -16.07 4.85 -21.17
N VAL A 112 -16.08 3.98 -22.19
CA VAL A 112 -17.13 2.97 -22.36
C VAL A 112 -17.17 2.04 -21.14
N LEU A 113 -16.02 1.51 -20.73
CA LEU A 113 -15.93 0.64 -19.56
C LEU A 113 -16.37 1.36 -18.27
N GLU A 114 -15.99 2.63 -18.08
CA GLU A 114 -16.30 3.35 -16.86
C GLU A 114 -17.71 3.89 -16.78
N ARG A 115 -18.29 4.33 -17.90
CA ARG A 115 -19.55 5.08 -17.89
C ARG A 115 -20.72 4.25 -18.40
N VAL A 116 -20.49 3.38 -19.37
CA VAL A 116 -21.52 2.51 -19.98
C VAL A 116 -21.62 1.22 -19.18
N PHE A 117 -20.54 0.45 -19.10
CA PHE A 117 -20.55 -0.87 -18.45
C PHE A 117 -20.55 -0.79 -16.93
N ARG A 118 -19.79 0.14 -16.33
CA ARG A 118 -19.70 0.35 -14.87
C ARG A 118 -19.53 -0.98 -14.10
N PRO A 119 -18.44 -1.74 -14.35
CA PRO A 119 -18.23 -3.00 -13.66
C PRO A 119 -18.10 -2.74 -12.16
N LYS A 120 -18.88 -3.47 -11.36
CA LYS A 120 -18.84 -3.40 -9.90
C LYS A 120 -18.55 -4.78 -9.33
N VAL A 121 -17.46 -4.90 -8.58
CA VAL A 121 -17.16 -6.12 -7.83
C VAL A 121 -18.11 -6.19 -6.66
N VAL A 122 -18.94 -7.23 -6.62
CA VAL A 122 -19.93 -7.41 -5.56
C VAL A 122 -19.38 -8.33 -4.48
N THR A 123 -18.68 -9.38 -4.87
CA THR A 123 -18.02 -10.32 -3.95
C THR A 123 -16.81 -10.98 -4.61
N THR A 124 -15.90 -11.50 -3.79
CA THR A 124 -14.66 -12.16 -4.21
C THR A 124 -14.41 -13.42 -3.40
N TRP A 125 -13.77 -14.40 -4.03
CA TRP A 125 -13.34 -15.63 -3.38
C TRP A 125 -11.83 -15.80 -3.54
N PRO A 126 -11.10 -16.16 -2.47
CA PRO A 126 -9.68 -16.47 -2.56
C PRO A 126 -9.41 -17.66 -3.49
N LEU A 127 -8.15 -17.82 -3.89
CA LEU A 127 -7.67 -18.82 -4.85
C LEU A 127 -8.14 -20.24 -4.51
N THR A 128 -7.89 -20.69 -3.28
CA THR A 128 -8.19 -22.07 -2.87
C THR A 128 -9.69 -22.36 -2.88
N THR A 129 -10.51 -21.43 -2.40
CA THR A 129 -11.97 -21.54 -2.49
C THR A 129 -12.42 -21.55 -3.95
N SER A 130 -11.82 -20.70 -4.78
CA SER A 130 -12.13 -20.58 -6.21
C SER A 130 -11.78 -21.82 -7.01
N LEU A 131 -10.79 -22.60 -6.58
CA LEU A 131 -10.37 -23.84 -7.23
C LEU A 131 -11.12 -25.08 -6.70
N LEU A 132 -11.40 -25.12 -5.39
CA LEU A 132 -11.93 -26.31 -4.73
C LEU A 132 -13.47 -26.31 -4.61
N HIS A 133 -14.11 -25.13 -4.64
CA HIS A 133 -15.55 -24.97 -4.37
C HIS A 133 -16.28 -24.19 -5.46
N THR A 134 -15.87 -24.36 -6.72
CA THR A 134 -16.43 -23.64 -7.88
C THR A 134 -17.94 -23.79 -7.99
N GLU A 135 -18.47 -25.01 -7.80
CA GLU A 135 -19.92 -25.28 -7.88
C GLU A 135 -20.71 -24.48 -6.83
N ALA A 136 -20.19 -24.40 -5.60
CA ALA A 136 -20.82 -23.62 -4.54
C ALA A 136 -20.81 -22.12 -4.85
N ILE A 137 -19.73 -21.61 -5.47
CA ILE A 137 -19.63 -20.21 -5.91
C ILE A 137 -20.66 -19.90 -6.99
N ILE A 138 -20.79 -20.79 -7.98
CA ILE A 138 -21.75 -20.65 -9.07
C ILE A 138 -23.18 -20.59 -8.51
N GLN A 139 -23.54 -21.54 -7.65
CA GLN A 139 -24.85 -21.58 -7.01
C GLN A 139 -25.14 -20.33 -6.16
N PHE A 140 -24.18 -19.95 -5.31
CA PHE A 140 -24.30 -18.77 -4.46
C PHE A 140 -24.51 -17.50 -5.29
N THR A 141 -23.77 -17.36 -6.38
CA THR A 141 -23.83 -16.19 -7.27
C THR A 141 -25.16 -16.14 -8.01
N HIS A 142 -25.65 -17.25 -8.54
CA HIS A 142 -26.97 -17.29 -9.18
C HIS A 142 -28.11 -16.95 -8.22
N GLN A 143 -28.00 -17.35 -6.94
CA GLN A 143 -29.02 -17.09 -5.94
C GLN A 143 -29.03 -15.62 -5.46
N HIS A 144 -27.86 -15.04 -5.17
CA HIS A 144 -27.75 -13.71 -4.57
C HIS A 144 -27.54 -12.59 -5.59
N TYR A 145 -26.88 -12.89 -6.72
CA TYR A 145 -26.44 -11.92 -7.73
C TYR A 145 -26.71 -12.43 -9.15
N PRO A 146 -27.99 -12.54 -9.57
CA PRO A 146 -28.36 -13.15 -10.85
C PRO A 146 -27.83 -12.40 -12.10
N ARG A 147 -27.39 -11.14 -11.93
CA ARG A 147 -26.80 -10.31 -13.00
C ARG A 147 -25.27 -10.24 -12.96
N ALA A 148 -24.63 -10.92 -11.99
CA ALA A 148 -23.18 -10.91 -11.88
C ALA A 148 -22.56 -11.99 -12.76
N GLU A 149 -21.45 -11.63 -13.40
CA GLU A 149 -20.60 -12.54 -14.16
C GLU A 149 -19.42 -12.96 -13.27
N LEU A 150 -19.10 -14.25 -13.28
CA LEU A 150 -17.92 -14.76 -12.61
C LEU A 150 -16.71 -14.59 -13.51
N ARG A 151 -15.70 -13.86 -13.02
CA ARG A 151 -14.43 -13.68 -13.71
C ARG A 151 -13.26 -14.07 -12.83
N TRP A 152 -12.29 -14.73 -13.43
CA TRP A 152 -10.99 -14.92 -12.82
C TRP A 152 -10.26 -13.58 -12.73
N MET A 153 -9.73 -13.27 -11.55
CA MET A 153 -9.00 -12.04 -11.31
C MET A 153 -7.65 -12.33 -10.67
N VAL A 154 -6.64 -11.65 -11.18
CA VAL A 154 -5.32 -11.56 -10.57
C VAL A 154 -5.12 -10.11 -10.15
N TRP A 155 -5.30 -9.83 -8.87
CA TRP A 155 -5.25 -8.48 -8.30
C TRP A 155 -3.84 -7.91 -8.31
N PHE A 156 -2.83 -8.77 -8.07
CA PHE A 156 -1.43 -8.38 -8.17
C PHE A 156 -0.93 -8.49 -9.61
N ASN A 157 -0.88 -7.37 -10.32
CA ASN A 157 -0.40 -7.29 -11.69
C ASN A 157 0.33 -5.96 -11.95
N SER A 158 0.94 -5.79 -13.12
CA SER A 158 1.67 -4.56 -13.46
C SER A 158 0.79 -3.29 -13.38
N ARG A 159 -0.52 -3.41 -13.65
CA ARG A 159 -1.46 -2.28 -13.54
C ARG A 159 -1.68 -1.87 -12.08
N PHE A 160 -1.65 -2.81 -11.13
CA PHE A 160 -1.75 -2.50 -9.70
C PHE A 160 -0.59 -1.61 -9.22
N LEU A 161 0.63 -1.85 -9.71
CA LEU A 161 1.81 -1.05 -9.34
C LEU A 161 1.84 0.34 -9.99
N THR A 162 1.20 0.49 -11.16
CA THR A 162 1.25 1.72 -11.97
C THR A 162 0.01 2.61 -11.82
N ARG A 163 -1.11 2.06 -11.36
CA ARG A 163 -2.34 2.82 -11.10
C ARG A 163 -2.32 3.53 -9.75
N PRO A 164 -2.98 4.70 -9.64
CA PRO A 164 -3.19 5.38 -8.37
C PRO A 164 -4.16 4.58 -7.47
N GLN A 165 -4.19 4.93 -6.18
CA GLN A 165 -5.21 4.42 -5.27
C GLN A 165 -6.61 4.84 -5.73
N SER A 166 -7.57 3.93 -5.62
CA SER A 166 -8.98 4.14 -6.00
C SER A 166 -9.88 3.40 -5.01
N SER A 167 -11.09 3.91 -4.80
CA SER A 167 -12.14 3.21 -4.04
C SER A 167 -12.79 2.08 -4.84
N ASP A 168 -12.63 2.07 -6.16
CA ASP A 168 -13.05 0.98 -7.04
C ASP A 168 -11.97 -0.13 -7.06
N PRO A 169 -12.27 -1.36 -6.57
CA PRO A 169 -11.32 -2.46 -6.53
C PRO A 169 -10.71 -2.84 -7.88
N ILE A 170 -11.46 -2.66 -8.99
CA ILE A 170 -10.98 -3.04 -10.34
C ILE A 170 -9.87 -2.11 -10.82
N ARG A 171 -9.86 -0.87 -10.33
CA ARG A 171 -8.91 0.17 -10.74
C ARG A 171 -7.90 0.53 -9.67
N ALA A 172 -8.10 0.04 -8.45
CA ALA A 172 -7.20 0.29 -7.34
C ALA A 172 -5.77 -0.12 -7.70
N GLY A 173 -4.83 0.77 -7.39
CA GLY A 173 -3.41 0.51 -7.43
C GLY A 173 -2.71 1.14 -6.22
N VAL A 174 -1.39 0.99 -6.17
CA VAL A 174 -0.55 1.42 -5.03
C VAL A 174 0.48 2.48 -5.40
N ARG A 175 0.49 2.96 -6.65
CA ARG A 175 1.53 3.88 -7.13
C ARG A 175 1.67 5.12 -6.25
N THR A 176 0.55 5.74 -5.86
CA THR A 176 0.54 6.95 -5.03
C THR A 176 1.11 6.69 -3.64
N ALA A 177 0.79 5.55 -3.02
CA ALA A 177 1.32 5.17 -1.72
C ALA A 177 2.82 4.87 -1.77
N ILE A 178 3.28 4.15 -2.80
CA ILE A 178 4.71 3.82 -2.98
C ILE A 178 5.51 5.11 -3.19
N LEU A 179 5.09 5.96 -4.14
CA LEU A 179 5.79 7.21 -4.42
C LEU A 179 5.74 8.14 -3.21
N GLY A 180 4.60 8.28 -2.54
CA GLY A 180 4.48 9.08 -1.32
C GLY A 180 5.43 8.62 -0.22
N SER A 181 5.54 7.30 0.00
CA SER A 181 6.47 6.73 0.97
C SER A 181 7.93 6.97 0.59
N LEU A 182 8.26 6.82 -0.69
CA LEU A 182 9.61 7.07 -1.19
C LEU A 182 10.00 8.54 -1.05
N TRP A 183 9.10 9.46 -1.39
CA TRP A 183 9.30 10.90 -1.21
C TRP A 183 9.49 11.26 0.26
N LEU A 184 8.67 10.69 1.15
CA LEU A 184 8.80 10.91 2.59
C LEU A 184 10.18 10.48 3.10
N VAL A 185 10.62 9.27 2.76
CA VAL A 185 11.95 8.76 3.15
C VAL A 185 13.06 9.60 2.52
N ALA A 186 12.95 9.95 1.24
CA ALA A 186 13.97 10.72 0.53
C ALA A 186 14.13 12.14 1.11
N ILE A 187 13.03 12.87 1.33
CA ILE A 187 13.06 14.21 1.92
C ILE A 187 13.62 14.14 3.35
N THR A 188 13.19 13.15 4.13
CA THR A 188 13.70 12.94 5.48
C THR A 188 15.21 12.66 5.46
N ALA A 189 15.70 11.80 4.55
CA ALA A 189 17.11 11.51 4.43
C ALA A 189 17.94 12.73 4.00
N ILE A 190 17.48 13.47 2.97
CA ILE A 190 18.17 14.65 2.43
C ILE A 190 18.24 15.79 3.47
N THR A 191 17.29 15.87 4.38
CA THR A 191 17.27 16.93 5.41
C THR A 191 17.95 16.48 6.71
N ALA A 192 17.57 15.32 7.23
CA ALA A 192 18.04 14.84 8.52
C ALA A 192 19.48 14.34 8.49
N LEU A 193 19.93 13.68 7.41
CA LEU A 193 21.31 13.17 7.36
C LEU A 193 22.34 14.29 7.33
N PRO A 194 22.27 15.30 6.43
CA PRO A 194 23.25 16.37 6.42
C PRO A 194 23.23 17.18 7.72
N LEU A 195 22.04 17.48 8.25
CA LEU A 195 21.91 18.23 9.51
C LEU A 195 22.46 17.44 10.70
N GLY A 196 22.14 16.15 10.80
CA GLY A 196 22.63 15.27 11.86
C GLY A 196 24.14 15.08 11.80
N VAL A 197 24.70 14.86 10.61
CA VAL A 197 26.15 14.73 10.40
C VAL A 197 26.87 16.05 10.70
N ALA A 198 26.36 17.18 10.23
CA ALA A 198 26.94 18.50 10.52
C ALA A 198 26.91 18.81 12.03
N ALA A 199 25.79 18.50 12.70
CA ALA A 199 25.67 18.67 14.15
C ALA A 199 26.65 17.77 14.91
N ALA A 200 26.82 16.51 14.47
CA ALA A 200 27.78 15.58 15.07
C ALA A 200 29.22 16.07 14.92
N ILE A 201 29.62 16.51 13.72
CA ILE A 201 30.96 17.08 13.48
C ILE A 201 31.18 18.33 14.33
N TYR A 202 30.20 19.24 14.38
CA TYR A 202 30.31 20.43 15.22
C TYR A 202 30.50 20.09 16.71
N LEU A 203 29.71 19.15 17.22
CA LEU A 203 29.73 18.77 18.63
C LEU A 203 31.00 17.99 19.03
N GLU A 204 31.62 17.26 18.11
CA GLU A 204 32.85 16.50 18.43
C GLU A 204 34.12 17.31 18.20
N GLU A 205 34.21 18.07 17.10
CA GLU A 205 35.46 18.74 16.70
C GLU A 205 35.54 20.19 17.20
N TYR A 206 34.43 20.93 17.20
CA TYR A 206 34.44 22.38 17.45
C TYR A 206 33.86 22.77 18.81
N ALA A 207 32.95 21.97 19.35
CA ALA A 207 32.26 22.29 20.58
C ALA A 207 33.13 22.00 21.80
N ARG A 208 33.46 23.05 22.56
CA ARG A 208 34.14 22.89 23.84
C ARG A 208 33.23 22.19 24.86
N LYS A 209 33.63 21.00 25.34
CA LYS A 209 32.83 20.12 26.23
C LYS A 209 32.59 20.73 27.63
N ASP A 210 33.39 21.70 28.05
CA ASP A 210 33.28 22.42 29.33
C ASP A 210 32.17 23.49 29.34
N ARG A 211 31.72 23.97 28.18
CA ARG A 211 30.62 24.93 28.07
C ARG A 211 29.30 24.29 28.47
N TRP A 212 28.62 24.91 29.43
CA TRP A 212 27.35 24.42 29.98
C TRP A 212 26.29 24.13 28.90
N ILE A 213 26.20 24.97 27.86
CA ILE A 213 25.21 24.81 26.79
C ILE A 213 25.44 23.54 25.95
N ASN A 214 26.70 23.18 25.68
CA ASN A 214 27.04 21.97 24.92
C ASN A 214 26.72 20.71 25.74
N ARG A 215 26.91 20.76 27.06
CA ARG A 215 26.52 19.68 27.98
C ARG A 215 25.01 19.46 27.97
N VAL A 216 24.23 20.53 28.00
CA VAL A 216 22.76 20.45 27.90
C VAL A 216 22.34 19.83 26.56
N ILE A 217 22.92 20.25 25.45
CA ILE A 217 22.61 19.70 24.12
C ILE A 217 22.94 18.21 24.06
N GLN A 218 24.13 17.79 24.49
CA GLN A 218 24.55 16.39 24.47
C GLN A 218 23.66 15.49 25.34
N VAL A 219 23.28 15.94 26.54
CA VAL A 219 22.34 15.20 27.41
C VAL A 219 20.99 15.02 26.72
N ASN A 220 20.46 16.07 26.07
CA ASN A 220 19.19 15.97 25.35
C ASN A 220 19.30 15.05 24.13
N ILE A 221 20.38 15.10 23.35
CA ILE A 221 20.59 14.19 22.22
C ILE A 221 20.63 12.72 22.71
N ASN A 222 21.37 12.43 23.78
CA ASN A 222 21.44 11.08 24.33
C ASN A 222 20.08 10.59 24.87
N ASN A 223 19.36 11.47 25.57
CA ASN A 223 18.01 11.16 26.04
C ASN A 223 17.07 10.91 24.85
N LEU A 224 17.15 11.74 23.81
CA LEU A 224 16.34 11.59 22.60
C LEU A 224 16.68 10.28 21.86
N ALA A 225 17.95 9.92 21.74
CA ALA A 225 18.39 8.67 21.10
C ALA A 225 17.89 7.42 21.86
N GLY A 226 17.67 7.52 23.18
CA GLY A 226 17.18 6.42 24.01
C GLY A 226 15.65 6.23 24.01
N VAL A 227 14.88 7.18 23.45
CA VAL A 227 13.42 7.11 23.45
C VAL A 227 12.92 6.18 22.32
N PRO A 228 11.98 5.25 22.60
CA PRO A 228 11.38 4.40 21.57
C PRO A 228 10.69 5.20 20.46
N SER A 229 10.82 4.75 19.21
CA SER A 229 10.29 5.46 18.03
C SER A 229 8.78 5.72 18.07
N ILE A 230 8.00 4.87 18.75
CA ILE A 230 6.55 5.04 18.90
C ILE A 230 6.19 6.33 19.65
N ILE A 231 7.00 6.74 20.63
CA ILE A 231 6.78 7.97 21.40
C ILE A 231 6.95 9.18 20.48
N TYR A 232 7.94 9.16 19.58
CA TYR A 232 8.11 10.20 18.57
C TYR A 232 6.95 10.25 17.58
N GLY A 233 6.39 9.10 17.19
CA GLY A 233 5.20 9.05 16.34
C GLY A 233 3.99 9.74 17.00
N ILE A 234 3.73 9.45 18.28
CA ILE A 234 2.61 10.06 19.02
C ILE A 234 2.87 11.55 19.28
N LEU A 235 4.09 11.94 19.64
CA LEU A 235 4.46 13.34 19.82
C LEU A 235 4.31 14.13 18.52
N GLY A 236 4.73 13.55 17.39
CA GLY A 236 4.55 14.13 16.06
C GLY A 236 3.09 14.37 15.72
N LEU A 237 2.21 13.40 16.00
CA LEU A 237 0.76 13.58 15.85
C LEU A 237 0.24 14.73 16.74
N ALA A 238 0.65 14.77 18.01
CA ALA A 238 0.21 15.80 18.95
C ALA A 238 0.64 17.21 18.51
N ILE A 239 1.88 17.37 18.04
CA ILE A 239 2.40 18.68 17.65
C ILE A 239 1.92 19.07 16.24
N PHE A 240 2.20 18.25 15.22
CA PHE A 240 2.02 18.64 13.83
C PHE A 240 0.57 18.52 13.35
N VAL A 241 -0.18 17.54 13.85
CA VAL A 241 -1.57 17.33 13.42
C VAL A 241 -2.54 18.06 14.33
N ARG A 242 -2.35 18.00 15.65
CA ARG A 242 -3.30 18.60 16.60
C ARG A 242 -2.94 20.04 16.97
N ALA A 243 -1.74 20.29 17.48
CA ALA A 243 -1.38 21.64 17.93
C ALA A 243 -1.22 22.62 16.76
N LEU A 244 -0.69 22.17 15.63
CA LEU A 244 -0.51 22.98 14.42
C LEU A 244 -1.66 22.84 13.40
N GLU A 245 -2.79 22.23 13.79
CA GLU A 245 -3.97 22.05 12.92
C GLU A 245 -4.37 23.32 12.15
N PRO A 246 -4.43 24.53 12.76
CA PRO A 246 -4.88 25.72 12.02
C PRO A 246 -3.96 26.08 10.84
N ILE A 247 -2.67 25.78 10.97
CA ILE A 247 -1.66 26.03 9.92
C ILE A 247 -1.68 24.89 8.91
N THR A 248 -1.70 23.64 9.38
CA THR A 248 -1.60 22.45 8.51
C THR A 248 -2.88 22.13 7.75
N SER A 249 -4.05 22.53 8.27
CA SER A 249 -5.35 22.43 7.59
C SER A 249 -5.58 23.54 6.55
N GLY A 250 -4.74 24.58 6.54
CA GLY A 250 -4.93 25.75 5.68
C GLY A 250 -5.99 26.74 6.19
N ALA A 251 -6.56 26.53 7.38
CA ALA A 251 -7.56 27.40 7.99
C ALA A 251 -7.03 28.83 8.20
N VAL A 252 -5.78 28.98 8.64
CA VAL A 252 -5.12 30.29 8.79
C VAL A 252 -4.94 31.02 7.45
N PHE A 253 -4.92 30.29 6.34
CA PHE A 253 -4.77 30.85 4.99
C PHE A 253 -6.12 31.03 4.27
N GLY A 254 -7.25 30.86 4.97
CA GLY A 254 -8.60 31.01 4.40
C GLY A 254 -8.98 29.93 3.39
N ALA A 255 -8.23 28.81 3.34
CA ALA A 255 -8.50 27.71 2.41
C ALA A 255 -9.68 26.82 2.84
N VAL A 256 -10.25 27.09 4.02
CA VAL A 256 -11.31 26.28 4.65
C VAL A 256 -12.49 27.20 5.00
N PRO A 257 -13.72 26.92 4.53
CA PRO A 257 -14.92 27.65 4.95
C PRO A 257 -15.12 27.55 6.47
N GLU A 258 -15.54 28.64 7.12
CA GLU A 258 -15.85 28.64 8.54
C GLU A 258 -16.81 27.48 8.89
N GLY A 259 -16.35 26.53 9.72
CA GLY A 259 -17.17 25.42 10.21
C GLY A 259 -16.91 24.03 9.62
N VAL A 260 -15.94 23.84 8.72
CA VAL A 260 -15.57 22.49 8.22
C VAL A 260 -14.12 22.20 8.55
N THR A 261 -13.82 21.66 9.75
CA THR A 261 -12.45 21.25 10.06
C THR A 261 -12.09 19.98 9.28
N ALA A 262 -10.88 19.92 8.71
CA ALA A 262 -10.35 18.72 8.05
C ALA A 262 -10.16 17.53 9.01
N SER A 263 -10.43 17.72 10.31
CA SER A 263 -10.37 16.69 11.35
C SER A 263 -11.61 15.78 11.42
N GLY A 264 -12.67 16.07 10.65
CA GLY A 264 -13.91 15.31 10.70
C GLY A 264 -14.65 15.44 12.04
N ARG A 265 -14.41 16.53 12.77
CA ARG A 265 -15.17 16.96 13.96
C ARG A 265 -15.84 18.30 13.71
#